data_AF-K9DCU0-F1
#
_entry.id   AF-K9DCU0-F1
#
_cell.length_a   1.000
_cell.length_b   1.000
_cell.length_c   1.000
_cell.angle_alpha   90.00
_cell.angle_beta   90.00
_cell.angle_gamma   90.00
#
_symmetry.space_group_name_H-M   'P 1'
#
loop_
_entity.id
_entity.type
_entity.pdbx_description
1 polymer ?
#
loop_
_entity_poly.entity_id
_entity_poly.type
_entity_poly.pdbx_seq_one_letter_code
_entity_poly.pdbx_strand_id
1 'polypeptide(L)'
;MIKKVIGLVAGLLCALPAWAGYVQYNFKGPLTGYFVQHDTDGSIADFRFGLPIQGVGQPFEMRISPEHSEGSTQITEVSTHFLRDGPTNFRIYSNFGGDQYTSFSIRFASDPSGILYYTAHYTTSIYRVTEDGPGFYDFAGAHRGTVSAGSLDPGYEQWLDFNGGYQEHVSRIVPRYVGPNEVPEPATLALLAIGATGLTLRRRRARAV
;
A
#
# COMPACT_ATOMS: atom_id res chain seq x y z
N MET A 1 -51.22 7.48 12.88
CA MET A 1 -50.08 8.43 12.82
C MET A 1 -48.72 7.76 12.60
N ILE A 2 -48.56 6.46 12.89
CA ILE A 2 -47.31 5.69 12.71
C ILE A 2 -46.80 5.61 11.24
N LYS A 3 -47.69 5.66 10.25
CA LYS A 3 -47.31 5.55 8.82
C LYS A 3 -46.51 6.76 8.29
N LYS A 4 -46.58 7.92 8.95
CA LYS A 4 -45.84 9.12 8.53
C LYS A 4 -44.38 9.15 9.01
N VAL A 5 -44.05 8.39 10.07
CA VAL A 5 -42.69 8.31 10.62
C VAL A 5 -41.80 7.41 9.76
N ILE A 6 -42.36 6.35 9.18
CA ILE A 6 -41.59 5.39 8.37
C ILE A 6 -41.10 6.01 7.05
N GLY A 7 -41.88 6.90 6.43
CA GLY A 7 -41.46 7.61 5.22
C GLY A 7 -40.33 8.62 5.45
N LEU A 8 -40.26 9.23 6.64
CA LEU A 8 -39.21 10.20 6.96
C LEU A 8 -37.86 9.53 7.24
N VAL A 9 -37.87 8.32 7.84
CA VAL A 9 -36.66 7.52 8.08
C VAL A 9 -36.11 6.92 6.78
N ALA A 10 -36.98 6.48 5.87
CA ALA A 10 -36.56 5.97 4.55
C ALA A 10 -36.00 7.09 3.65
N GLY A 11 -36.54 8.31 3.74
CA GLY A 11 -36.02 9.49 3.04
C GLY A 11 -34.66 9.96 3.56
N LEU A 12 -34.42 9.91 4.88
CA LEU A 12 -33.12 10.26 5.48
C LEU A 12 -32.02 9.25 5.11
N LEU A 13 -32.35 7.95 4.99
CA LEU A 13 -31.38 6.91 4.59
C LEU A 13 -31.01 6.96 3.11
N CYS A 14 -31.85 7.56 2.26
CA CYS A 14 -31.58 7.74 0.83
C CYS A 14 -31.03 9.13 0.47
N ALA A 15 -30.91 10.04 1.44
CA ALA A 15 -30.47 11.43 1.25
C ALA A 15 -29.09 11.74 1.83
N LEU A 16 -28.44 10.77 2.48
CA LEU A 16 -27.00 10.83 2.64
C LEU A 16 -26.42 10.49 1.28
N PRO A 17 -25.77 11.41 0.56
CA PRO A 17 -24.93 10.99 -0.53
C PRO A 17 -23.97 9.95 0.07
N ALA A 18 -23.84 8.80 -0.58
CA ALA A 18 -22.76 7.88 -0.27
C ALA A 18 -21.46 8.60 -0.63
N TRP A 19 -21.02 9.53 0.23
CA TRP A 19 -19.69 10.13 0.16
C TRP A 19 -18.73 8.96 0.34
N ALA A 20 -17.89 8.76 -0.66
CA ALA A 20 -16.86 7.76 -0.62
C ALA A 20 -16.01 8.08 0.62
N GLY A 21 -16.01 7.18 1.60
CA GLY A 21 -15.18 7.38 2.77
C GLY A 21 -13.71 7.25 2.39
N TYR A 22 -12.86 7.81 3.23
CA TYR A 22 -11.42 7.71 3.09
C TYR A 22 -10.84 6.98 4.27
N VAL A 23 -9.84 6.16 4.00
CA VAL A 23 -9.00 5.55 5.04
C VAL A 23 -7.59 6.10 4.89
N GLN A 24 -7.06 6.68 5.96
CA GLN A 24 -5.66 7.08 6.02
C GLN A 24 -4.83 5.96 6.63
N TYR A 25 -3.83 5.52 5.90
CA TYR A 25 -2.86 4.53 6.34
C TYR A 25 -1.56 5.21 6.74
N ASN A 26 -1.22 5.14 8.03
CA ASN A 26 -0.06 5.79 8.60
C ASN A 26 1.10 4.81 8.77
N PHE A 27 2.27 5.16 8.25
CA PHE A 27 3.45 4.32 8.33
C PHE A 27 4.13 4.41 9.71
N LYS A 28 4.59 3.26 10.20
CA LYS A 28 5.43 3.15 11.39
C LYS A 28 6.63 2.25 11.09
N GLY A 29 7.82 2.84 11.14
CA GLY A 29 9.07 2.16 10.82
C GLY A 29 10.03 3.11 10.10
N PRO A 30 10.89 2.60 9.21
CA PRO A 30 11.80 3.44 8.42
C PRO A 30 11.07 4.37 7.44
N LEU A 31 9.87 4.00 6.97
CA LEU A 31 9.04 4.94 6.20
C LEU A 31 8.28 5.83 7.17
N THR A 32 8.24 7.11 6.87
CA THR A 32 7.47 8.12 7.62
C THR A 32 6.32 8.64 6.76
N GLY A 33 5.24 9.14 7.37
CA GLY A 33 4.11 9.72 6.63
C GLY A 33 2.93 8.76 6.43
N TYR A 34 2.17 8.96 5.35
CA TYR A 34 0.88 8.29 5.12
C TYR A 34 0.52 8.13 3.64
N PHE A 35 -0.54 7.37 3.38
CA PHE A 35 -1.34 7.47 2.16
C PHE A 35 -2.84 7.41 2.48
N VAL A 36 -3.65 7.95 1.59
CA VAL A 36 -5.11 7.99 1.69
C VAL A 36 -5.70 7.14 0.59
N GLN A 37 -6.68 6.31 0.93
CA GLN A 37 -7.35 5.40 0.02
C GLN A 37 -8.86 5.61 0.10
N HIS A 38 -9.55 5.54 -1.04
CA HIS A 38 -11.01 5.45 -1.06
C HIS A 38 -11.47 4.10 -0.51
N ASP A 39 -12.42 4.12 0.42
CA ASP A 39 -13.01 2.91 1.00
C ASP A 39 -13.85 2.11 -0.02
N THR A 40 -14.43 2.79 -1.01
CA THR A 40 -15.35 2.22 -1.99
C THR A 40 -14.68 1.36 -3.05
N ASP A 41 -13.52 1.78 -3.56
CA ASP A 41 -12.84 1.10 -4.67
C ASP A 41 -11.36 0.79 -4.43
N GLY A 42 -10.80 1.24 -3.30
CA GLY A 42 -9.40 1.02 -2.95
C GLY A 42 -8.40 1.83 -3.76
N SER A 43 -8.85 2.76 -4.61
CA SER A 43 -7.93 3.66 -5.32
C SER A 43 -7.26 4.64 -4.34
N ILE A 44 -6.01 5.00 -4.65
CA ILE A 44 -5.22 5.92 -3.81
C ILE A 44 -5.66 7.35 -4.13
N ALA A 45 -6.08 8.08 -3.11
CA ALA A 45 -6.51 9.48 -3.18
C ALA A 45 -5.35 10.46 -2.96
N ASP A 46 -4.41 10.12 -2.07
CA ASP A 46 -3.21 10.90 -1.76
C ASP A 46 -2.09 10.00 -1.21
N PHE A 47 -0.85 10.45 -1.29
CA PHE A 47 0.29 9.82 -0.62
C PHE A 47 1.36 10.85 -0.25
N ARG A 48 1.91 10.76 0.96
CA ARG A 48 3.01 11.62 1.41
C ARG A 48 3.89 10.84 2.35
N PHE A 49 5.09 10.47 1.91
CA PHE A 49 5.99 9.71 2.77
C PHE A 49 7.47 10.00 2.55
N GLY A 50 8.23 9.92 3.63
CA GLY A 50 9.68 9.98 3.63
C GLY A 50 10.28 8.59 3.41
N LEU A 51 11.20 8.48 2.45
CA LEU A 51 11.93 7.27 2.11
C LEU A 51 13.42 7.45 2.40
N PRO A 52 13.95 6.84 3.47
CA PRO A 52 15.39 6.88 3.72
C PRO A 52 16.14 6.05 2.67
N ILE A 53 17.14 6.66 2.01
CA ILE A 53 18.00 6.02 1.03
C ILE A 53 19.28 5.58 1.71
N GLN A 54 19.55 4.27 1.67
CA GLN A 54 20.73 3.67 2.27
C GLN A 54 21.92 3.74 1.30
N GLY A 55 23.14 3.76 1.83
CA GLY A 55 24.36 3.73 1.02
C GLY A 55 24.83 5.09 0.48
N VAL A 56 24.09 6.18 0.70
CA VAL A 56 24.46 7.54 0.26
C VAL A 56 25.70 8.08 0.99
N GLY A 57 26.05 7.51 2.15
CA GLY A 57 27.19 7.93 2.99
C GLY A 57 26.84 9.01 4.02
N GLN A 58 25.62 9.52 4.00
CA GLN A 58 25.04 10.42 4.98
C GLN A 58 23.53 10.15 5.11
N PRO A 59 22.86 10.55 6.19
CA PRO A 59 21.41 10.48 6.28
C PRO A 59 20.77 11.22 5.11
N PHE A 60 20.08 10.47 4.25
CA PHE A 60 19.37 11.00 3.09
C PHE A 60 17.95 10.44 3.10
N GLU A 61 16.97 11.33 3.06
CA GLU A 61 15.56 10.98 3.01
C GLU A 61 14.94 11.66 1.78
N MET A 62 14.44 10.85 0.85
CA MET A 62 13.65 11.37 -0.27
C MET A 62 12.21 11.57 0.19
N ARG A 63 11.62 12.72 -0.12
CA ARG A 63 10.19 12.95 0.08
C ARG A 63 9.46 12.53 -1.20
N ILE A 64 8.48 11.64 -1.05
CA ILE A 64 7.61 11.20 -2.14
C ILE A 64 6.22 11.76 -1.87
N SER A 65 5.75 12.62 -2.76
CA SER A 65 4.40 13.17 -2.77
C SER A 65 3.94 13.49 -4.20
N PRO A 66 2.63 13.59 -4.47
CA PRO A 66 2.12 14.04 -5.75
C PRO A 66 2.71 15.40 -6.13
N GLU A 67 3.38 15.45 -7.27
CA GLU A 67 3.98 16.68 -7.80
C GLU A 67 4.13 16.59 -9.31
N HIS A 68 4.08 17.73 -9.99
CA HIS A 68 4.19 17.85 -11.44
C HIS A 68 5.02 19.08 -11.90
N SER A 69 5.87 19.63 -11.03
CA SER A 69 6.69 20.80 -11.35
C SER A 69 8.03 20.39 -12.00
N GLU A 70 9.14 20.50 -11.27
CA GLU A 70 10.50 20.17 -11.74
C GLU A 70 10.70 18.67 -12.01
N GLY A 71 9.72 17.85 -11.62
CA GLY A 71 9.60 16.44 -11.96
C GLY A 71 8.14 16.00 -11.85
N SER A 72 7.91 14.72 -12.05
CA SER A 72 6.60 14.07 -11.96
C SER A 72 6.71 12.86 -11.04
N THR A 73 5.87 12.84 -10.01
CA THR A 73 5.73 11.69 -9.12
C THR A 73 4.36 11.06 -9.33
N GLN A 74 4.33 9.85 -9.90
CA GLN A 74 3.10 9.21 -10.35
C GLN A 74 3.00 7.76 -9.88
N ILE A 75 1.79 7.34 -9.52
CA ILE A 75 1.48 5.93 -9.33
C ILE A 75 1.41 5.26 -10.71
N THR A 76 2.16 4.18 -10.87
CA THR A 76 2.29 3.44 -12.14
C THR A 76 1.58 2.10 -12.12
N GLU A 77 1.42 1.50 -10.94
CA GLU A 77 0.73 0.22 -10.76
C GLU A 77 0.03 0.18 -9.40
N VAL A 78 -1.12 -0.49 -9.35
CA VAL A 78 -1.88 -0.76 -8.12
C VAL A 78 -2.41 -2.19 -8.11
N SER A 79 -2.42 -2.83 -6.94
CA SER A 79 -3.01 -4.15 -6.74
C SER A 79 -3.43 -4.33 -5.28
N THR A 80 -4.16 -5.40 -4.98
CA THR A 80 -4.49 -5.73 -3.59
C THR A 80 -4.57 -7.24 -3.36
N HIS A 81 -4.19 -7.65 -2.15
CA HIS A 81 -4.39 -9.00 -1.64
C HIS A 81 -5.61 -9.09 -0.71
N PHE A 82 -6.28 -7.97 -0.45
CA PHE A 82 -7.40 -7.85 0.47
C PHE A 82 -8.71 -7.84 -0.31
N LEU A 83 -9.66 -8.71 0.09
CA LEU A 83 -11.00 -8.73 -0.50
C LEU A 83 -11.87 -7.56 -0.03
N ARG A 84 -11.64 -7.10 1.22
CA ARG A 84 -12.28 -5.95 1.86
C ARG A 84 -11.33 -5.34 2.88
N ASP A 85 -11.49 -4.04 3.14
CA ASP A 85 -10.93 -3.34 4.31
C ASP A 85 -9.42 -3.46 4.51
N GLY A 86 -8.65 -3.42 3.41
CA GLY A 86 -7.20 -3.53 3.46
C GLY A 86 -6.48 -2.56 2.52
N PRO A 87 -5.19 -2.31 2.79
CA PRO A 87 -4.39 -1.36 2.02
C PRO A 87 -4.10 -1.88 0.61
N THR A 88 -4.17 -0.96 -0.35
CA THR A 88 -3.76 -1.18 -1.73
C THR A 88 -2.23 -1.17 -1.85
N ASN A 89 -1.67 -2.18 -2.51
CA ASN A 89 -0.28 -2.19 -2.96
C ASN A 89 -0.13 -1.19 -4.12
N PHE A 90 1.01 -0.51 -4.19
CA PHE A 90 1.25 0.41 -5.31
C PHE A 90 2.73 0.54 -5.67
N ARG A 91 2.98 0.96 -6.90
CA ARG A 91 4.28 1.37 -7.41
C ARG A 91 4.23 2.83 -7.82
N ILE A 92 5.26 3.58 -7.44
CA ILE A 92 5.46 4.97 -7.80
C ILE A 92 6.74 5.08 -8.63
N TYR A 93 6.67 5.92 -9.66
CA TYR A 93 7.83 6.44 -10.35
C TYR A 93 7.93 7.94 -10.07
N SER A 94 9.13 8.41 -9.75
CA SER A 94 9.46 9.83 -9.55
C SER A 94 10.69 10.19 -10.36
N ASN A 95 10.70 11.34 -11.01
CA ASN A 95 11.87 11.91 -11.69
C ASN A 95 12.18 13.35 -11.20
N PHE A 96 12.03 13.57 -9.89
CA PHE A 96 12.24 14.86 -9.24
C PHE A 96 13.46 15.61 -9.81
N GLY A 97 13.25 16.83 -10.32
CA GLY A 97 14.31 17.74 -10.79
C GLY A 97 15.11 17.28 -12.01
N GLY A 98 14.86 16.08 -12.54
CA GLY A 98 15.74 15.41 -13.52
C GLY A 98 17.11 15.00 -12.97
N ASP A 99 17.41 15.33 -11.71
CA ASP A 99 18.61 15.00 -10.96
C ASP A 99 18.37 13.82 -10.00
N GLN A 100 17.12 13.37 -9.86
CA GLN A 100 16.78 12.15 -9.14
C GLN A 100 15.71 11.32 -9.87
N TYR A 101 15.99 10.03 -10.09
CA TYR A 101 15.05 9.07 -10.65
C TYR A 101 14.79 7.96 -9.64
N THR A 102 13.53 7.70 -9.28
CA THR A 102 13.18 6.67 -8.30
C THR A 102 12.02 5.82 -8.77
N SER A 103 12.22 4.50 -8.72
CA SER A 103 11.13 3.53 -8.70
C SER A 103 10.94 3.02 -7.28
N PHE A 104 9.74 3.19 -6.74
CA PHE A 104 9.35 2.75 -5.41
C PHE A 104 8.17 1.79 -5.54
N SER A 105 8.17 0.69 -4.81
CA SER A 105 7.02 -0.21 -4.74
C SER A 105 6.78 -0.64 -3.31
N ILE A 106 5.52 -0.70 -2.92
CA ILE A 106 5.11 -1.12 -1.60
C ILE A 106 4.04 -2.21 -1.69
N ARG A 107 4.22 -3.23 -0.86
CA ARG A 107 3.29 -4.34 -0.70
C ARG A 107 2.89 -4.47 0.75
N PHE A 108 1.65 -4.83 0.96
CA PHE A 108 1.06 -5.00 2.28
C PHE A 108 0.65 -6.44 2.54
N ALA A 109 0.67 -6.80 3.81
CA ALA A 109 0.19 -8.07 4.33
C ALA A 109 -0.43 -7.86 5.71
N SER A 110 -1.29 -8.78 6.14
CA SER A 110 -1.78 -8.83 7.51
C SER A 110 -1.33 -10.13 8.18
N ASP A 111 -1.06 -10.10 9.48
CA ASP A 111 -0.97 -11.33 10.27
C ASP A 111 -2.36 -11.81 10.74
N PRO A 112 -2.47 -13.00 11.35
CA PRO A 112 -3.74 -13.50 11.91
C PRO A 112 -4.32 -12.65 13.05
N SER A 113 -3.54 -11.73 13.64
CA SER A 113 -4.00 -10.80 14.67
C SER A 113 -4.58 -9.50 14.09
N GLY A 114 -4.50 -9.31 12.77
CA GLY A 114 -4.97 -8.13 12.06
C GLY A 114 -3.95 -6.99 11.99
N ILE A 115 -2.70 -7.21 12.42
CA ILE A 115 -1.64 -6.20 12.27
C ILE A 115 -1.26 -6.14 10.79
N LEU A 116 -1.25 -4.93 10.23
CA LEU A 116 -0.82 -4.67 8.86
C LEU A 116 0.67 -4.37 8.81
N TYR A 117 1.36 -5.08 7.93
CA TYR A 117 2.78 -4.93 7.64
C TYR A 117 2.97 -4.41 6.23
N TYR A 118 4.07 -3.70 6.02
CA TYR A 118 4.50 -3.33 4.68
C TYR A 118 5.91 -3.85 4.39
N THR A 119 6.15 -4.14 3.11
CA THR A 119 7.48 -4.27 2.54
C THR A 119 7.59 -3.32 1.37
N ALA A 120 8.52 -2.38 1.46
CA ALA A 120 8.80 -1.39 0.43
C ALA A 120 10.15 -1.66 -0.21
N HIS A 121 10.22 -1.62 -1.52
CA HIS A 121 11.43 -1.75 -2.33
C HIS A 121 11.64 -0.48 -3.14
N TYR A 122 12.88 -0.03 -3.25
CA TYR A 122 13.22 1.12 -4.08
C TYR A 122 14.50 0.89 -4.87
N THR A 123 14.55 1.51 -6.04
CA THR A 123 15.77 1.77 -6.81
C THR A 123 15.77 3.25 -7.15
N THR A 124 16.85 3.96 -6.83
CA THR A 124 16.99 5.39 -7.09
C THR A 124 18.33 5.69 -7.73
N SER A 125 18.37 6.63 -8.66
CA SER A 125 19.57 7.18 -9.27
C SER A 125 19.62 8.66 -8.94
N ILE A 126 20.68 9.11 -8.27
CA ILE A 126 20.79 10.47 -7.72
C ILE A 126 22.04 11.12 -8.30
N TYR A 127 21.88 12.30 -8.89
CA TYR A 127 22.99 13.13 -9.33
C TYR A 127 23.71 13.72 -8.12
N ARG A 128 25.02 13.50 -8.04
CA ARG A 128 25.84 13.97 -6.93
C ARG A 128 27.17 14.50 -7.45
N VAL A 129 27.71 15.49 -6.75
CA VAL A 129 29.08 15.95 -6.92
C VAL A 129 29.91 15.29 -5.82
N THR A 130 30.83 14.42 -6.20
CA THR A 130 31.74 13.71 -5.29
C THR A 130 33.20 14.06 -5.59
N GLU A 131 34.14 13.55 -4.80
CA GLU A 131 35.58 13.70 -5.08
C GLU A 131 35.98 13.08 -6.42
N ASP A 132 35.29 12.01 -6.85
CA ASP A 132 35.51 11.34 -8.14
C ASP A 132 34.88 12.09 -9.34
N GLY A 133 34.18 13.20 -9.06
CA GLY A 133 33.50 14.04 -10.06
C GLY A 133 31.97 14.04 -9.93
N PRO A 134 31.29 14.85 -10.76
CA PRO A 134 29.84 14.86 -10.87
C PRO A 134 29.32 13.65 -11.66
N GLY A 135 28.26 13.00 -11.18
CA GLY A 135 27.63 11.89 -11.88
C GLY A 135 26.37 11.38 -11.19
N PHE A 136 25.67 10.46 -11.86
CA PHE A 136 24.57 9.70 -11.28
C PHE A 136 25.10 8.49 -10.52
N TYR A 137 24.57 8.29 -9.32
CA TYR A 137 24.90 7.16 -8.47
C TYR A 137 23.63 6.39 -8.13
N ASP A 138 23.68 5.07 -8.31
CA ASP A 138 22.54 4.18 -8.12
C ASP A 138 22.53 3.61 -6.70
N PHE A 139 21.34 3.64 -6.09
CA PHE A 139 21.07 3.08 -4.78
C PHE A 139 19.83 2.19 -4.86
N ALA A 140 19.84 1.11 -4.08
CA ALA A 140 18.69 0.24 -3.97
C ALA A 140 18.56 -0.27 -2.54
N GLY A 141 17.34 -0.55 -2.13
CA GLY A 141 17.11 -1.08 -0.80
C GLY A 141 15.68 -1.54 -0.58
N ALA A 142 15.45 -2.06 0.62
CA ALA A 142 14.14 -2.47 1.08
C ALA A 142 13.92 -2.04 2.52
N HIS A 143 12.70 -1.60 2.82
CA HIS A 143 12.24 -1.25 4.15
C HIS A 143 11.06 -2.10 4.55
N ARG A 144 10.98 -2.42 5.84
CA ARG A 144 9.86 -3.14 6.43
C ARG A 144 9.39 -2.40 7.68
N GLY A 145 8.10 -2.47 7.92
CA GLY A 145 7.49 -1.87 9.10
C GLY A 145 6.02 -2.24 9.18
N THR A 146 5.29 -1.49 9.99
CA THR A 146 3.84 -1.66 10.13
C THR A 146 3.12 -0.45 9.58
N VAL A 147 1.86 -0.65 9.24
CA VAL A 147 0.94 0.43 8.83
C VAL A 147 -0.32 0.32 9.67
N SER A 148 -0.93 1.45 10.00
CA SER A 148 -2.19 1.46 10.75
C SER A 148 -3.22 2.31 10.04
N ALA A 149 -4.42 1.76 9.88
CA ALA A 149 -5.58 2.50 9.43
C ALA A 149 -5.98 3.54 10.50
N GLY A 150 -6.37 4.72 10.05
CA GLY A 150 -6.91 5.80 10.87
C GLY A 150 -7.96 6.59 10.10
N SER A 151 -8.60 7.52 10.78
CA SER A 151 -9.55 8.47 10.18
C SER A 151 -8.81 9.62 9.52
N LEU A 152 -9.38 10.13 8.43
CA LEU A 152 -8.97 11.39 7.83
C LEU A 152 -9.50 12.56 8.66
N ASP A 153 -8.79 13.70 8.64
CA ASP A 153 -9.33 14.94 9.20
C ASP A 153 -10.54 15.39 8.35
N PRO A 154 -11.68 15.78 8.96
CA PRO A 154 -12.88 16.16 8.21
C PRO A 154 -12.70 17.34 7.25
N GLY A 155 -11.82 18.28 7.59
CA GLY A 155 -11.50 19.39 6.69
C GLY A 155 -10.71 18.93 5.47
N TYR A 156 -9.85 17.92 5.64
CA TYR A 156 -9.10 17.34 4.54
C TYR A 156 -9.96 16.44 3.65
N GLU A 157 -10.88 15.68 4.24
CA GLU A 157 -11.92 14.93 3.50
C GLU A 157 -12.74 15.85 2.60
N GLN A 158 -13.26 16.96 3.13
CA GLN A 158 -14.01 17.95 2.34
C GLN A 158 -13.16 18.55 1.22
N TRP A 159 -11.86 18.75 1.46
CA TRP A 159 -10.96 19.25 0.43
C TRP A 159 -10.75 18.22 -0.69
N LEU A 160 -10.57 16.94 -0.37
CA LEU A 160 -10.48 15.88 -1.38
C LEU A 160 -11.77 15.79 -2.19
N ASP A 161 -12.93 15.82 -1.53
CA ASP A 161 -14.24 15.80 -2.18
C ASP A 161 -14.42 16.99 -3.13
N PHE A 162 -14.01 18.18 -2.70
CA PHE A 162 -14.03 19.39 -3.54
C PHE A 162 -13.13 19.24 -4.79
N ASN A 163 -12.02 18.50 -4.69
CA ASN A 163 -11.09 18.23 -5.78
C ASN A 163 -11.42 16.94 -6.55
N GLY A 164 -12.65 16.44 -6.46
CA GLY A 164 -13.10 15.27 -7.21
C GLY A 164 -12.60 13.93 -6.66
N GLY A 165 -12.21 13.91 -5.38
CA GLY A 165 -11.80 12.73 -4.62
C GLY A 165 -10.30 12.53 -4.50
N TYR A 166 -9.48 13.35 -5.17
CA TYR A 166 -8.04 13.11 -5.30
C TYR A 166 -7.23 14.36 -4.96
N GLN A 167 -6.05 14.15 -4.38
CA GLN A 167 -5.01 15.18 -4.34
C GLN A 167 -4.61 15.53 -5.77
N GLU A 168 -4.26 16.79 -6.00
CA GLU A 168 -3.78 17.25 -7.30
C GLU A 168 -2.64 16.36 -7.82
N HIS A 169 -2.70 16.02 -9.11
CA HIS A 169 -1.77 15.13 -9.82
C HIS A 169 -1.83 13.64 -9.42
N VAL A 170 -2.72 13.22 -8.53
CA VAL A 170 -3.00 11.81 -8.30
C VAL A 170 -3.96 11.28 -9.36
N SER A 171 -3.52 10.29 -10.13
CA SER A 171 -4.39 9.60 -11.08
C SER A 171 -5.22 8.55 -10.38
N ARG A 172 -6.52 8.51 -10.72
CA ARG A 172 -7.40 7.42 -10.28
C ARG A 172 -7.00 6.11 -10.95
N ILE A 173 -6.48 5.18 -10.15
CA ILE A 173 -6.21 3.80 -10.59
C ILE A 173 -6.83 2.84 -9.57
N VAL A 174 -7.79 2.04 -10.02
CA VAL A 174 -8.49 1.07 -9.17
C VAL A 174 -7.63 -0.20 -9.04
N PRO A 175 -7.30 -0.66 -7.82
CA PRO A 175 -6.50 -1.87 -7.60
C PRO A 175 -7.17 -3.11 -8.18
N ARG A 176 -6.35 -3.97 -8.80
CA ARG A 176 -6.77 -5.31 -9.18
C ARG A 176 -6.50 -6.28 -8.03
N TYR A 177 -7.47 -7.12 -7.71
CA TYR A 177 -7.26 -8.23 -6.78
C TYR A 177 -6.35 -9.29 -7.42
N VAL A 178 -5.25 -9.63 -6.76
CA VAL A 178 -4.22 -10.55 -7.29
C VAL A 178 -4.13 -11.87 -6.52
N GLY A 179 -5.14 -12.19 -5.71
CA GLY A 179 -5.18 -13.38 -4.86
C GLY A 179 -4.62 -13.12 -3.45
N PRO A 180 -4.82 -14.04 -2.50
CA PRO A 180 -4.33 -13.87 -1.14
C PRO A 180 -2.79 -14.00 -1.10
N ASN A 181 -2.15 -13.21 -0.23
CA ASN A 181 -0.73 -13.33 0.06
C ASN A 181 -0.50 -14.43 1.11
N GLU A 182 -0.88 -15.67 0.78
CA GLU A 182 -0.66 -16.83 1.64
C GLU A 182 0.79 -17.29 1.49
N VAL A 183 1.65 -16.87 2.42
CA VAL A 183 2.82 -17.68 2.75
C VAL A 183 2.26 -18.91 3.46
N PRO A 184 2.40 -20.14 2.94
CA PRO A 184 1.89 -21.33 3.61
C PRO A 184 2.48 -21.37 5.01
N GLU A 185 1.64 -21.41 6.04
CA GLU A 185 2.14 -21.53 7.40
C GLU A 185 3.03 -22.79 7.51
N PRO A 186 4.14 -22.74 8.29
CA PRO A 186 4.99 -23.90 8.52
C PRO A 186 4.20 -25.11 9.03
N ALA A 187 3.11 -24.87 9.77
CA ALA A 187 2.20 -25.90 10.27
C ALA A 187 1.49 -26.64 9.13
N THR A 188 1.09 -25.94 8.07
CA THR A 188 0.42 -26.53 6.90
C THR A 188 1.41 -27.36 6.08
N LEU A 189 2.66 -26.92 5.95
CA LEU A 189 3.74 -27.73 5.37
C LEU A 189 4.07 -28.97 6.21
N ALA A 190 4.10 -28.83 7.54
CA ALA A 190 4.31 -29.94 8.47
C ALA A 190 3.17 -30.97 8.39
N LEU A 191 1.91 -30.53 8.31
CA LEU A 191 0.76 -31.41 8.13
C LEU A 191 0.77 -32.12 6.77
N LEU A 192 1.19 -31.43 5.70
CA LEU A 192 1.32 -32.02 4.36
C LEU A 192 2.48 -33.04 4.31
N ALA A 193 3.58 -32.78 5.01
CA ALA A 193 4.70 -33.71 5.18
C ALA A 193 4.33 -34.93 6.05
N ILE A 194 3.55 -34.75 7.11
CA ILE A 194 3.01 -35.84 7.94
C ILE A 194 1.99 -36.67 7.15
N GLY A 195 1.13 -36.03 6.35
CA GLY A 195 0.19 -36.73 5.46
C GLY A 195 0.90 -37.57 4.40
N ALA A 196 1.97 -37.04 3.79
CA ALA A 196 2.78 -37.76 2.79
C ALA A 196 3.57 -38.94 3.40
N THR A 197 4.12 -38.78 4.60
CA THR A 197 4.81 -39.87 5.32
C THR A 197 3.83 -40.95 5.81
N GLY A 198 2.62 -40.57 6.24
CA GLY A 198 1.55 -41.51 6.60
C GLY A 198 1.09 -42.38 5.41
N LEU A 199 0.95 -41.79 4.22
CA LEU A 199 0.54 -42.51 3.00
C LEU A 199 1.62 -43.47 2.49
N THR A 200 2.90 -43.10 2.59
CA THR A 200 4.02 -43.97 2.19
C THR A 200 4.21 -45.15 3.15
N LEU A 201 4.02 -44.96 4.46
CA LEU A 201 4.03 -46.04 5.45
C LEU A 201 2.84 -47.00 5.28
N ARG A 202 1.65 -46.50 4.95
CA ARG A 202 0.46 -47.35 4.69
C ARG A 202 0.62 -48.21 3.44
N ARG A 203 1.27 -47.69 2.38
CA ARG A 203 1.59 -48.46 1.16
C ARG A 203 2.62 -49.56 1.40
N ARG A 204 3.58 -49.38 2.30
CA ARG A 204 4.53 -50.47 2.66
C ARG A 204 3.85 -51.60 3.43
N ARG A 205 2.88 -51.30 4.30
CA ARG A 205 2.13 -52.33 5.04
C ARG A 205 1.15 -53.13 4.18
N ALA A 206 0.56 -52.52 3.16
CA ALA A 206 -0.35 -53.20 2.24
C ALA A 206 0.34 -54.14 1.22
N ARG A 207 1.67 -54.12 1.13
CA ARG A 207 2.47 -54.98 0.24
C ARG A 207 3.16 -56.15 0.96
N ALA A 208 2.97 -56.24 2.28
CA ALA A 208 3.61 -57.24 3.16
C ALA A 208 2.60 -58.26 3.72
N VAL A 209 1.45 -58.44 3.07
CA VAL A 209 0.46 -59.50 3.31
C VAL A 209 0.27 -60.26 2.01
#